data_AF-U5PGS7-F1
#
_entry.id   AF-U5PGS7-F1
#
_cell.length_a   1.000
_cell.length_b   1.000
_cell.length_c   1.000
_cell.angle_alpha   90.00
_cell.angle_beta   90.00
_cell.angle_gamma   90.00
#
_symmetry.space_group_name_H-M   'P 1'
#
loop_
_entity.id
_entity.type
_entity.pdbx_description
1 polymer ?
#
loop_
_entity_poly.entity_id
_entity_poly.type
_entity_poly.pdbx_seq_one_letter_code
_entity_poly.pdbx_strand_id
1 'polypeptide(L)'
;VKLLASNSPSVSYALTQQKYFSNYSPVIGFYIYEPIDYWNSTVQEHLKTLSHGFNKISWMDNFFHYLRVVNVSASTKNDFITILKGSFLRSPEYQHFTEDIIFSKNRETDEYGIIASRMYLVARTTEKKREEVVELLETLRPLMLINSIKFIAFNPTFVFMDRYSSSVISPILTSGFSVLTILILTFFLVINPL
;
A
#
# COMPACT_ATOMS: atom_id res chain seq x y z
N VAL A 1 -3.82 10.39 -21.07
CA VAL A 1 -4.20 11.59 -21.87
C VAL A 1 -5.49 11.39 -22.68
N LYS A 2 -5.80 10.21 -23.23
CA LYS A 2 -7.00 9.97 -24.06
C LYS A 2 -8.38 10.06 -23.38
N LEU A 3 -8.47 10.27 -22.06
CA LEU A 3 -9.74 10.43 -21.34
C LEU A 3 -10.13 11.90 -21.10
N LEU A 4 -9.23 12.84 -21.40
CA LEU A 4 -9.45 14.27 -21.15
C LEU A 4 -9.81 14.97 -22.45
N ALA A 5 -10.72 15.96 -22.37
CA ALA A 5 -10.99 16.85 -23.49
C ALA A 5 -9.69 17.55 -23.91
N SER A 6 -9.40 17.53 -25.21
CA SER A 6 -8.09 17.85 -25.79
C SER A 6 -7.54 19.22 -25.40
N ASN A 7 -8.42 20.20 -25.16
CA ASN A 7 -8.06 21.58 -24.83
C ASN A 7 -8.39 21.95 -23.37
N SER A 8 -8.50 20.97 -22.47
CA SER A 8 -8.79 21.23 -21.06
C SER A 8 -7.54 21.62 -20.26
N PRO A 9 -7.66 22.47 -19.22
CA PRO A 9 -6.58 22.74 -18.27
C PRO A 9 -5.97 21.47 -17.66
N SER A 10 -6.78 20.41 -17.51
CA SER A 10 -6.35 19.10 -17.03
C SER A 10 -5.31 18.42 -17.92
N VAL A 11 -5.36 18.63 -19.24
CA VAL A 11 -4.33 18.11 -20.17
C VAL A 11 -3.00 18.82 -19.92
N SER A 12 -3.02 20.15 -19.77
CA SER A 12 -1.82 20.93 -19.47
C SER A 12 -1.23 20.56 -18.10
N TYR A 13 -2.08 20.37 -17.09
CA TYR A 13 -1.68 19.86 -15.78
C TYR A 13 -1.02 18.47 -15.89
N ALA A 14 -1.65 17.51 -16.59
CA ALA A 14 -1.11 16.16 -16.73
C ALA A 14 0.23 16.14 -17.46
N LEU A 15 0.39 16.94 -18.51
CA LEU A 15 1.66 17.08 -19.23
C LEU A 15 2.75 17.71 -18.36
N THR A 16 2.42 18.74 -17.59
CA THR A 16 3.34 19.40 -16.65
C THR A 16 3.76 18.44 -15.53
N GLN A 17 2.79 17.73 -14.95
CA GLN A 17 3.03 16.69 -13.94
C GLN A 17 3.95 15.59 -14.50
N GLN A 18 3.68 15.10 -15.70
CA GLN A 18 4.51 14.09 -16.34
C GLN A 18 5.91 14.62 -16.68
N LYS A 19 6.06 15.88 -17.10
CA LYS A 19 7.35 16.44 -17.48
C LYS A 19 8.26 16.66 -16.27
N TYR A 20 7.73 17.24 -15.19
CA TYR A 20 8.56 17.68 -14.06
C TYR A 20 8.48 16.75 -12.85
N PHE A 21 7.36 16.06 -12.64
CA PHE A 21 7.10 15.27 -11.44
C PHE A 21 7.03 13.76 -11.69
N SER A 22 7.35 13.31 -12.91
CA SER A 22 7.33 11.87 -13.17
C SER A 22 8.43 11.13 -12.43
N ASN A 23 9.54 11.78 -12.07
CA ASN A 23 10.66 11.18 -11.32
C ASN A 23 10.35 10.89 -9.85
N TYR A 24 9.20 11.33 -9.34
CA TYR A 24 8.80 10.97 -7.98
C TYR A 24 8.30 9.52 -7.97
N SER A 25 8.98 8.68 -7.18
CA SER A 25 8.53 7.32 -6.92
C SER A 25 7.11 7.32 -6.36
N PRO A 26 6.26 6.35 -6.75
CA PRO A 26 4.95 6.23 -6.13
C PRO A 26 5.11 5.99 -4.63
N VAL A 27 4.34 6.74 -3.84
CA VAL A 27 4.20 6.49 -2.41
C VAL A 27 3.27 5.31 -2.23
N ILE A 28 3.75 4.25 -1.58
CA ILE A 28 2.96 3.06 -1.27
C ILE A 28 2.61 3.13 0.21
N GLY A 29 1.30 3.15 0.51
CA GLY A 29 0.82 3.03 1.87
C GLY A 29 0.84 1.57 2.31
N PHE A 30 1.43 1.30 3.46
CA PHE A 30 1.44 0.01 4.14
C PHE A 30 0.44 0.09 5.29
N TYR A 31 -0.65 -0.64 5.17
CA TYR A 31 -1.77 -0.62 6.10
C TYR A 31 -1.74 -1.90 6.92
N ILE A 32 -1.38 -1.78 8.19
CA ILE A 32 -1.45 -2.87 9.17
C ILE A 32 -2.85 -2.81 9.76
N TYR A 33 -3.67 -3.79 9.39
CA TYR A 33 -5.11 -3.79 9.68
C TYR A 33 -5.51 -4.72 10.83
N GLU A 34 -4.53 -5.37 11.48
CA GLU A 34 -4.74 -6.14 12.70
C GLU A 34 -3.97 -5.53 13.87
N PRO A 35 -4.47 -5.67 15.12
CA PRO A 35 -3.74 -5.27 16.31
C PRO A 35 -2.41 -6.02 16.42
N ILE A 36 -1.32 -5.29 16.61
CA ILE A 36 0.00 -5.86 16.87
C ILE A 36 0.67 -5.16 18.06
N ASP A 37 1.52 -5.90 18.76
CA ASP A 37 2.22 -5.42 19.94
C ASP A 37 3.49 -4.64 19.56
N TYR A 38 3.33 -3.36 19.18
CA TYR A 38 4.45 -2.52 18.73
C TYR A 38 5.58 -2.35 19.77
N TRP A 39 5.30 -2.55 21.06
CA TRP A 39 6.30 -2.54 22.14
C TRP A 39 7.15 -3.82 22.18
N ASN A 40 6.75 -4.89 21.49
CA ASN A 40 7.50 -6.15 21.42
C ASN A 40 8.67 -6.03 20.43
N SER A 41 9.88 -6.40 20.86
CA SER A 41 11.10 -6.32 20.05
C SER A 41 11.03 -7.19 18.78
N THR A 42 10.40 -8.36 18.86
CA THR A 42 10.25 -9.25 17.70
C THR A 42 9.36 -8.62 16.63
N VAL A 43 8.27 -7.95 17.04
CA VAL A 43 7.39 -7.22 16.13
C VAL A 43 8.12 -6.06 15.48
N GLN A 44 8.93 -5.32 16.25
CA GLN A 44 9.75 -4.22 15.74
C GLN A 44 10.77 -4.70 14.70
N GLU A 45 11.41 -5.84 14.94
CA GLU A 45 12.36 -6.45 14.00
C GLU A 45 11.67 -6.89 12.71
N HIS A 46 10.51 -7.55 12.80
CA HIS A 46 9.73 -7.93 11.63
C HIS A 46 9.34 -6.70 10.79
N LEU A 47 8.88 -5.62 11.42
CA LEU A 47 8.54 -4.35 10.73
C LEU A 47 9.77 -3.69 10.08
N LYS A 48 10.94 -3.81 10.71
CA LYS A 48 12.21 -3.32 10.15
C LYS A 48 12.63 -4.12 8.92
N THR A 49 12.48 -5.45 8.95
CA THR A 49 12.77 -6.33 7.81
C THR A 49 11.79 -6.07 6.66
N LEU A 50 10.49 -5.91 6.96
CA LEU A 50 9.45 -5.59 5.99
C LEU A 50 9.70 -4.27 5.24
N SER A 51 10.26 -3.28 5.93
CA SER A 51 10.58 -1.97 5.36
C SER A 51 12.00 -1.86 4.82
N HIS A 52 12.77 -2.96 4.80
CA HIS A 52 14.15 -2.96 4.33
C HIS A 52 14.22 -2.62 2.83
N GLY A 53 15.17 -1.77 2.44
CA GLY A 53 15.34 -1.32 1.04
C GLY A 53 14.43 -0.17 0.61
N PHE A 54 13.46 0.22 1.43
CA PHE A 54 12.57 1.36 1.16
C PHE A 54 12.98 2.61 1.94
N ASN A 55 12.80 3.79 1.33
CA ASN A 55 12.73 5.01 2.12
C ASN A 55 11.36 5.04 2.80
N LYS A 56 11.30 5.40 4.08
CA LYS A 56 10.08 5.27 4.88
C LYS A 56 9.72 6.57 5.59
N ILE A 57 8.43 6.86 5.57
CA ILE A 57 7.80 7.86 6.43
C ILE A 57 6.91 7.06 7.38
N SER A 58 7.41 6.88 8.61
CA SER A 58 6.85 5.96 9.59
C SER A 58 6.77 6.65 10.93
N TRP A 59 5.57 6.64 11.53
CA TRP A 59 5.36 7.14 12.88
C TRP A 59 6.23 6.38 13.89
N MET A 60 6.46 5.09 13.66
CA MET A 60 7.17 4.22 14.60
C MET A 60 8.67 4.53 14.65
N ASP A 61 9.31 4.77 13.50
CA ASP A 61 10.72 5.16 13.46
C ASP A 61 10.94 6.53 14.12
N ASN A 62 10.03 7.47 13.85
CA ASN A 62 10.05 8.79 14.48
C ASN A 62 9.77 8.71 15.98
N PHE A 63 8.87 7.84 16.42
CA PHE A 63 8.59 7.62 17.83
C PHE A 63 9.79 7.05 18.57
N PHE A 64 10.46 6.03 18.02
CA PHE A 64 11.68 5.49 18.64
C PHE A 64 12.85 6.48 18.60
N HIS A 65 12.95 7.30 17.55
CA HIS A 65 13.91 8.40 17.53
C HIS A 65 13.62 9.41 18.65
N TYR A 66 12.36 9.83 18.79
CA TYR A 66 11.89 10.70 19.85
C TYR A 66 12.24 10.14 21.23
N LEU A 67 11.94 8.86 21.50
CA LEU A 67 12.27 8.19 22.77
C LEU A 67 13.77 8.25 23.10
N ARG A 68 14.65 8.09 22.09
CA ARG A 68 16.10 8.22 22.28
C ARG A 68 16.52 9.65 22.60
N VAL A 69 15.92 10.63 21.93
CA VAL A 69 16.21 12.06 22.15
C VAL A 69 15.78 12.49 23.56
N VAL A 70 14.61 12.05 24.03
CA VAL A 70 14.14 12.36 25.38
C VAL A 70 14.70 11.42 26.46
N ASN A 71 15.51 10.44 26.06
CA ASN A 71 16.14 9.43 26.93
C ASN A 71 15.13 8.66 27.82
N VAL A 72 14.02 8.22 27.23
CA VAL A 72 12.96 7.44 27.90
C VAL A 72 12.80 6.09 27.21
N SER A 73 12.68 5.01 27.99
CA SER A 73 12.33 3.68 27.49
C SER A 73 10.83 3.41 27.58
N ALA A 74 10.27 2.78 26.55
CA ALA A 74 8.85 2.43 26.50
C ALA A 74 8.66 0.92 26.23
N SER A 75 9.13 0.09 27.15
CA SER A 75 9.17 -1.37 26.98
C SER A 75 7.86 -2.08 27.34
N THR A 76 6.96 -1.41 28.07
CA THR A 76 5.64 -1.95 28.41
C THR A 76 4.56 -1.32 27.54
N LYS A 77 3.45 -2.03 27.33
CA LYS A 77 2.27 -1.52 26.63
C LYS A 77 1.82 -0.17 27.18
N ASN A 78 1.71 -0.06 28.50
CA ASN A 78 1.17 1.13 29.14
C ASN A 78 2.09 2.35 28.96
N ASP A 79 3.41 2.16 29.14
CA ASP A 79 4.38 3.24 28.93
C ASP A 79 4.41 3.67 27.47
N PHE A 80 4.42 2.70 26.55
CA PHE A 80 4.40 2.93 25.11
C PHE A 80 3.21 3.78 24.70
N ILE A 81 1.99 3.37 25.08
CA ILE A 81 0.78 4.07 24.69
C ILE A 81 0.67 5.44 25.38
N THR A 82 1.09 5.55 26.64
CA THR A 82 1.05 6.80 27.41
C THR A 82 1.98 7.84 26.79
N ILE A 83 3.23 7.46 26.45
CA ILE A 83 4.19 8.39 25.84
C ILE A 83 3.77 8.73 24.40
N LEU A 84 3.34 7.72 23.63
CA LEU A 84 2.89 7.90 22.25
C LEU A 84 1.74 8.90 22.17
N LYS A 85 0.67 8.70 22.93
CA LYS A 85 -0.53 9.54 22.87
C LYS A 85 -0.41 10.82 23.70
N GLY A 86 0.27 10.74 24.84
CA GLY A 86 0.35 11.82 25.82
C GLY A 86 1.44 12.84 25.52
N SER A 87 2.51 12.44 24.84
CA SER A 87 3.65 13.31 24.54
C SER A 87 3.91 13.40 23.03
N PHE A 88 4.29 12.30 22.39
CA PHE A 88 4.75 12.30 20.99
C PHE A 88 3.71 12.88 20.03
N LEU A 89 2.49 12.34 20.00
CA LEU A 89 1.43 12.81 19.09
C LEU A 89 0.90 14.22 19.42
N ARG A 90 1.24 14.76 20.60
CA ARG A 90 0.89 16.14 20.99
C ARG A 90 1.96 17.16 20.61
N SER A 91 3.18 16.71 20.32
CA SER A 91 4.25 17.58 19.85
C SER A 91 3.94 18.07 18.43
N PRO A 92 4.04 19.38 18.13
CA PRO A 92 3.72 19.94 16.82
C PRO A 92 4.45 19.25 15.66
N GLU A 93 5.70 18.83 15.90
CA GLU A 93 6.54 18.13 14.93
C GLU A 93 5.97 16.78 14.48
N TYR A 94 5.29 16.06 15.37
CA TYR A 94 4.83 14.69 15.15
C TYR A 94 3.32 14.54 15.09
N GLN A 95 2.56 15.63 15.30
CA GLN A 95 1.10 15.63 15.33
C GLN A 95 0.48 15.03 14.06
N HIS A 96 1.13 15.20 12.90
CA HIS A 96 0.67 14.66 11.61
C HIS A 96 0.54 13.13 11.59
N PHE A 97 1.26 12.42 12.46
CA PHE A 97 1.14 10.96 12.62
C PHE A 97 -0.12 10.51 13.36
N THR A 98 -0.91 11.44 13.92
CA THR A 98 -2.17 11.09 14.61
C THR A 98 -3.14 10.37 13.67
N GLU A 99 -3.17 10.76 12.40
CA GLU A 99 -4.01 10.15 11.36
C GLU A 99 -3.45 8.82 10.85
N ASP A 100 -2.24 8.45 11.26
CA ASP A 100 -1.58 7.21 10.85
C ASP A 100 -1.82 6.06 11.84
N ILE A 101 -2.44 6.32 13.00
CA ILE A 101 -2.63 5.35 14.08
C ILE A 101 -4.10 5.35 14.53
N ILE A 102 -4.73 4.19 14.51
CA ILE A 102 -6.09 4.00 15.01
C ILE A 102 -6.02 3.40 16.41
N PHE A 103 -6.43 4.18 17.40
CA PHE A 103 -6.55 3.75 18.78
C PHE A 103 -7.93 3.18 19.09
N SER A 104 -7.97 2.15 19.91
CA SER A 104 -9.18 1.66 20.57
C SER A 104 -9.06 1.85 22.07
N LYS A 105 -10.18 2.15 22.73
CA LYS A 105 -10.27 2.24 24.18
C LYS A 105 -11.14 1.08 24.68
N ASN A 106 -10.57 0.24 25.53
CA ASN A 106 -11.34 -0.77 26.23
C ASN A 106 -12.21 -0.08 27.30
N ARG A 107 -13.53 -0.28 27.25
CA ARG A 107 -14.48 0.35 28.17
C ARG A 107 -14.43 -0.23 29.58
N GLU A 108 -13.96 -1.46 29.72
CA GLU A 108 -13.94 -2.18 31.00
C GLU A 108 -12.66 -1.88 31.80
N THR A 109 -11.52 -1.77 31.11
CA THR A 109 -10.21 -1.55 31.76
C THR A 109 -9.68 -0.12 31.63
N ASP A 110 -10.40 0.75 30.90
CA ASP A 110 -9.97 2.09 30.49
C ASP A 110 -8.65 2.15 29.68
N GLU A 111 -8.10 0.99 29.30
CA GLU A 111 -6.84 0.89 28.59
C GLU A 111 -6.98 1.23 27.10
N TYR A 112 -5.94 1.86 26.55
CA TYR A 112 -5.82 2.10 25.12
C TYR A 112 -4.99 1.00 24.44
N GLY A 113 -5.38 0.66 23.22
CA GLY A 113 -4.64 -0.21 22.31
C GLY A 113 -4.60 0.36 20.91
N ILE A 114 -3.73 -0.20 20.05
CA ILE A 114 -3.64 0.16 18.63
C ILE A 114 -4.29 -0.98 17.85
N ILE A 115 -5.34 -0.67 17.09
CA ILE A 115 -6.09 -1.67 16.31
C ILE A 115 -5.69 -1.71 14.84
N ALA A 116 -5.17 -0.60 14.34
CA ALA A 116 -4.62 -0.51 13.00
C ALA A 116 -3.63 0.67 12.95
N SER A 117 -2.68 0.60 12.03
CA SER A 117 -1.83 1.74 11.71
C SER A 117 -1.42 1.71 10.25
N ARG A 118 -0.88 2.81 9.77
CA ARG A 118 -0.26 2.89 8.44
C ARG A 118 1.12 3.52 8.50
N MET A 119 1.93 3.18 7.51
CA MET A 119 3.19 3.85 7.22
C MET A 119 3.34 3.99 5.71
N TYR A 120 4.16 4.93 5.26
CA TYR A 120 4.39 5.14 3.84
C TYR A 120 5.79 4.69 3.46
N LEU A 121 5.88 3.83 2.45
CA LEU A 121 7.13 3.45 1.83
C LEU A 121 7.24 4.13 0.47
N VAL A 122 8.41 4.71 0.22
CA VAL A 122 8.79 5.33 -1.03
C VAL A 122 9.92 4.49 -1.60
N ALA A 123 9.67 3.88 -2.75
CA ALA A 123 10.70 3.14 -3.46
C ALA A 123 11.82 4.08 -3.89
N ARG A 124 13.07 3.60 -3.88
CA ARG A 124 14.17 4.30 -4.56
C ARG A 124 14.10 3.91 -6.03
N THR A 125 13.39 4.68 -6.85
CA THR A 125 13.29 4.40 -8.29
C THR A 125 14.48 4.99 -9.03
N THR A 126 15.02 4.23 -9.97
CA THR A 126 16.06 4.66 -10.91
C THR A 126 15.42 4.82 -12.28
N GLU A 127 14.85 5.99 -12.54
CA GLU A 127 14.35 6.47 -13.85
C GLU A 127 13.27 5.63 -14.59
N LYS A 128 12.98 4.35 -14.26
CA LYS A 128 12.04 3.49 -15.01
C LYS A 128 10.74 3.17 -14.25
N LYS A 129 9.76 4.06 -14.44
CA LYS A 129 8.57 4.25 -13.59
C LYS A 129 7.42 3.24 -13.65
N ARG A 130 7.43 2.21 -14.50
CA ARG A 130 6.26 1.31 -14.64
C ARG A 130 6.58 -0.14 -14.32
N GLU A 131 7.68 -0.65 -14.85
CA GLU A 131 8.18 -2.00 -14.57
C GLU A 131 8.57 -2.12 -13.09
N GLU A 132 9.24 -1.11 -12.53
CA GLU A 132 9.61 -1.07 -11.11
C GLU A 132 8.39 -1.13 -10.18
N VAL A 133 7.25 -0.54 -10.56
CA VAL A 133 6.03 -0.57 -9.73
C VAL A 133 5.39 -1.96 -9.71
N VAL A 134 5.42 -2.65 -10.86
CA VAL A 134 4.96 -4.04 -10.96
C VAL A 134 5.91 -4.96 -10.22
N GLU A 135 7.22 -4.79 -10.38
CA GLU A 135 8.25 -5.56 -9.68
C GLU A 135 8.17 -5.38 -8.16
N LEU A 136 7.93 -4.15 -7.69
CA LEU A 136 7.65 -3.87 -6.29
C LEU A 136 6.40 -4.58 -5.80
N LEU A 137 5.31 -4.55 -6.57
CA LEU A 137 4.08 -5.29 -6.25
C LEU A 137 4.32 -6.79 -6.16
N GLU A 138 5.01 -7.37 -7.13
CA GLU A 138 5.36 -8.80 -7.15
C GLU A 138 6.31 -9.18 -6.01
N THR A 139 7.17 -8.27 -5.56
CA THR A 139 8.06 -8.47 -4.40
C THR A 139 7.30 -8.38 -3.07
N LEU A 140 6.35 -7.44 -2.96
CA LEU A 140 5.56 -7.23 -1.75
C LEU A 140 4.48 -8.28 -1.55
N ARG A 141 3.93 -8.85 -2.63
CA ARG A 141 2.87 -9.87 -2.57
C ARG A 141 3.24 -11.13 -1.78
N PRO A 142 4.39 -11.80 -1.98
CA PRO A 142 4.80 -12.93 -1.14
C PRO A 142 5.09 -12.50 0.30
N LEU A 143 5.64 -11.29 0.50
CA LEU A 143 5.86 -10.74 1.85
C LEU A 143 4.54 -10.50 2.60
N MET A 144 3.46 -10.11 1.92
CA MET A 144 2.13 -10.01 2.54
C MET A 144 1.56 -11.36 2.98
N LEU A 145 1.96 -12.45 2.34
CA LEU A 145 1.41 -13.80 2.58
C LEU A 145 2.21 -14.61 3.60
N ILE A 146 3.53 -14.36 3.70
CA ILE A 146 4.46 -15.16 4.52
C ILE A 146 4.69 -14.53 5.90
N ASN A 147 4.46 -13.22 6.05
CA ASN A 147 4.77 -12.54 7.30
C ASN A 147 3.71 -12.77 8.38
N SER A 148 4.18 -12.83 9.64
CA SER A 148 3.33 -12.88 10.83
C SER A 148 2.46 -11.64 11.01
N ILE A 149 2.87 -10.52 10.40
CA ILE A 149 2.13 -9.27 10.41
C ILE A 149 1.29 -9.21 9.15
N LYS A 150 -0.03 -9.13 9.32
CA LYS A 150 -0.96 -8.96 8.21
C LYS A 150 -1.06 -7.49 7.84
N PHE A 151 -0.73 -7.19 6.59
CA PHE A 151 -0.76 -5.85 6.05
C PHE A 151 -1.23 -5.84 4.59
N ILE A 152 -1.68 -4.67 4.13
CA ILE A 152 -2.01 -4.41 2.73
C ILE A 152 -1.08 -3.30 2.23
N ALA A 153 -0.40 -3.55 1.12
CA ALA A 153 0.29 -2.51 0.36
C ALA A 153 -0.69 -1.88 -0.64
N PHE A 154 -0.88 -0.56 -0.56
CA PHE A 154 -1.85 0.16 -1.38
C PHE A 154 -1.27 1.44 -1.99
N ASN A 155 -1.54 1.62 -3.28
CA ASN A 155 -1.40 2.87 -4.02
C ASN A 155 -2.65 3.02 -4.91
N PRO A 156 -3.26 4.21 -5.03
CA PRO A 156 -4.45 4.40 -5.86
C PRO A 156 -4.31 3.91 -7.32
N THR A 157 -3.08 3.94 -7.85
CA THR A 157 -2.76 3.45 -9.20
C THR A 157 -2.96 1.94 -9.34
N PHE A 158 -2.79 1.17 -8.26
CA PHE A 158 -2.90 -0.29 -8.28
C PHE A 158 -4.29 -0.76 -8.71
N VAL A 159 -5.35 -0.04 -8.32
CA VAL A 159 -6.73 -0.36 -8.73
C VAL A 159 -6.90 -0.32 -10.25
N PHE A 160 -6.19 0.60 -10.94
CA PHE A 160 -6.23 0.69 -12.39
C PHE A 160 -5.34 -0.35 -13.07
N MET A 161 -4.19 -0.66 -12.47
CA MET A 161 -3.26 -1.67 -13.00
C MET A 161 -3.82 -3.09 -12.91
N ASP A 162 -4.53 -3.41 -11.83
CA ASP A 162 -5.14 -4.73 -11.64
C ASP A 162 -6.20 -5.03 -12.72
N ARG A 163 -7.02 -4.02 -13.05
CA ARG A 163 -7.95 -4.10 -14.19
C ARG A 163 -7.22 -4.27 -15.52
N TYR A 164 -6.07 -3.64 -15.70
CA TYR A 164 -5.30 -3.76 -16.94
C TYR A 164 -4.76 -5.19 -17.13
N SER A 165 -4.27 -5.83 -16.06
CA SER A 165 -3.82 -7.23 -16.09
C SER A 165 -4.94 -8.18 -16.56
N SER A 166 -6.14 -8.02 -15.99
CA SER A 166 -7.32 -8.79 -16.41
C SER A 166 -7.80 -8.44 -17.83
N SER A 167 -7.68 -7.17 -18.23
CA SER A 167 -8.15 -6.65 -19.52
C SER A 167 -7.37 -7.14 -20.73
N VAL A 168 -6.16 -7.68 -20.56
CA VAL A 168 -5.40 -8.26 -21.68
C VAL A 168 -5.81 -9.72 -21.93
N ILE A 169 -6.02 -10.48 -20.86
CA ILE A 169 -6.29 -11.92 -20.94
C ILE A 169 -7.76 -12.19 -21.28
N SER A 170 -8.68 -11.42 -20.70
CA SER A 170 -10.12 -11.65 -20.88
C SER A 170 -10.58 -11.57 -22.35
N PRO A 171 -10.19 -10.57 -23.16
CA PRO A 171 -10.59 -10.50 -24.56
C PRO A 171 -10.06 -11.65 -25.42
N ILE A 172 -8.85 -12.14 -25.12
CA ILE A 172 -8.25 -13.26 -25.86
C ILE A 172 -9.05 -14.54 -25.60
N LEU A 173 -9.37 -14.81 -24.33
CA LEU A 173 -10.16 -15.98 -23.95
C LEU A 173 -11.59 -15.91 -24.50
N THR A 174 -12.26 -14.76 -24.38
CA THR A 174 -13.64 -14.60 -24.86
C THR A 174 -13.73 -14.65 -26.39
N SER A 175 -12.75 -14.07 -27.10
CA SER A 175 -12.65 -14.18 -28.55
C SER A 175 -12.39 -15.62 -28.98
N GLY A 176 -11.45 -16.32 -28.33
CA GLY A 176 -11.17 -17.73 -28.61
C GLY A 176 -12.39 -18.63 -28.40
N PHE A 177 -13.12 -18.45 -27.30
CA PHE A 177 -14.34 -19.21 -27.01
C PHE A 177 -15.45 -18.94 -28.04
N SER A 178 -15.57 -17.69 -28.48
CA SER A 178 -16.54 -17.28 -29.50
C SER A 178 -16.22 -17.92 -30.85
N VAL A 179 -14.95 -17.91 -31.28
CA VAL A 179 -14.51 -18.57 -32.52
C VAL A 179 -14.75 -20.07 -32.46
N LEU A 180 -14.41 -20.72 -31.34
CA LEU A 180 -14.64 -22.16 -31.17
C LEU A 180 -16.13 -22.51 -31.26
N THR A 181 -16.98 -21.71 -30.61
CA THR A 181 -18.43 -21.90 -30.62
C THR A 181 -19.01 -21.76 -32.03
N ILE A 182 -18.58 -20.72 -32.77
CA ILE A 182 -18.98 -20.51 -34.17
C ILE A 182 -18.52 -21.69 -35.03
N LEU A 183 -17.28 -22.15 -34.86
CA LEU A 183 -16.73 -23.27 -35.62
C LEU A 183 -17.51 -24.57 -35.39
N ILE A 184 -17.83 -24.88 -34.13
CA ILE A 184 -18.65 -26.04 -33.78
C ILE A 184 -20.05 -25.94 -34.40
N LEU A 185 -20.73 -24.80 -34.23
CA LEU A 185 -22.06 -24.57 -34.82
C LEU A 185 -22.04 -24.68 -36.35
N THR A 186 -21.03 -24.11 -37.00
CA THR A 186 -20.88 -24.17 -38.47
C THR A 186 -20.62 -25.60 -38.93
N PHE A 187 -19.78 -26.37 -38.21
CA PHE A 187 -19.52 -27.77 -38.53
C PHE A 187 -20.79 -28.62 -38.46
N PHE A 188 -21.60 -28.46 -37.40
CA PHE A 188 -22.88 -29.15 -37.28
C PHE A 188 -23.86 -28.75 -38.40
N LEU A 189 -23.93 -27.46 -38.74
CA LEU A 189 -24.81 -26.96 -39.80
C LEU A 189 -24.44 -27.46 -41.20
N VAL A 190 -23.14 -27.61 -41.49
CA VAL A 190 -22.65 -28.10 -42.79
C VAL A 190 -22.83 -29.62 -42.93
N ILE A 191 -22.67 -30.38 -41.85
CA ILE A 191 -22.79 -31.85 -41.89
C ILE A 191 -24.25 -32.32 -41.80
N ASN A 192 -25.07 -31.63 -41.02
CA ASN A 192 -26.52 -31.81 -41.00
C ASN A 192 -27.19 -30.50 -41.45
N PRO A 193 -27.21 -30.23 -42.77
CA PRO A 193 -28.11 -29.21 -43.28
C PRO A 193 -29.53 -29.69 -42.98
N LEU A 194 -30.30 -28.89 -42.24
CA LEU A 194 -31.73 -29.11 -42.02
C LEU A 194 -32.47 -29.32 -43.34
#